data_AF-A0A950NGK8-F1
#
_entry.id   AF-A0A950NGK8-F1
#
_cell.length_a   1.000
_cell.length_b   1.000
_cell.length_c   1.000
_cell.angle_alpha   90.00
_cell.angle_beta   90.00
_cell.angle_gamma   90.00
#
_symmetry.space_group_name_H-M   'P 1'
#
loop_
_entity.id
_entity.type
_entity.pdbx_description
1 polymer ?
#
loop_
_entity_poly.entity_id
_entity_poly.type
_entity_poly.pdbx_seq_one_letter_code
_entity_poly.pdbx_strand_id
1 'polypeptide(L)'
;MSRLGEMLVQHGSISHETLQAALHQQKASGSRLGDTLLGEGAVGPLPLSRAIATHRGLPHVNLRDMPPDESLLESAHVHEYIARRALPWRREGEALVVATSEPGTALSSWAETRFGMPCRFVIASDYDIRMAIEERFSSALDEESRLHLHRIRPQHSARRTFTLEQRTVFSGLTLGTLFAVVYAPWTSAAWAAIFLHALYATTMIFKLLVFGEGLRCPPLQAGAEADGAPLPLYTILVPLYDEAVSLPHLMAALKRLDYPASKLDIKLLLEQEDAATHEAAQALKLPWNVEIIRLPPSFPRTKPKALNYGLRFARGEFLTVYDAEDAPDPAQLKRAVAAFRALPEKVVCLQARLSYYNAADNLLTAWFALEYGALFGAMLPGLQSLGIPLPLGGTSNHTAVRRLRKLGAWDPFNVTEDADLGVRLSLFGLKTAMLDSVTLEEAPLCAHAWFRQRSRWVKGYMQTWLVHMRDPFAAWRRMGTVGFFGLHYFVGMAPVTFLTAPLVWGVTLMTWLKLPLAMPPWFIALANANLLLHFGVHWVQAFYAMPRLPEYQRHRWRFRLAALTYPFYWALHSLAAYKALWQLLFRPHFWEKTAHGLAKRTHCDGIRN
;
A
#
# COMPACT_ATOMS: atom_id res chain seq x y z
N MET A 1 15.26 11.42 -44.07
CA MET A 1 15.69 11.02 -42.71
C MET A 1 15.31 9.56 -42.51
N SER A 2 16.27 8.71 -42.13
CA SER A 2 16.03 7.28 -41.83
C SER A 2 15.04 7.15 -40.67
N ARG A 3 14.15 6.15 -40.69
CA ARG A 3 13.22 5.90 -39.58
C ARG A 3 14.02 5.39 -38.37
N LEU A 4 13.65 5.80 -37.15
CA LEU A 4 14.39 5.44 -35.91
C LEU A 4 14.74 3.93 -35.83
N GLY A 5 13.80 3.05 -36.19
CA GLY A 5 14.02 1.61 -36.20
C GLY A 5 15.07 1.15 -37.22
N GLU A 6 15.09 1.73 -38.41
CA GLU A 6 16.09 1.42 -39.45
C GLU A 6 17.50 1.85 -39.00
N MET A 7 17.61 2.99 -38.30
CA MET A 7 18.88 3.44 -37.74
C MET A 7 19.41 2.46 -36.67
N LEU A 8 18.54 1.94 -35.82
CA LEU A 8 18.93 0.95 -34.81
C LEU A 8 19.39 -0.36 -35.46
N VAL A 9 18.78 -0.77 -36.58
CA VAL A 9 19.23 -1.94 -37.36
C VAL A 9 20.57 -1.66 -38.05
N GLN A 10 20.73 -0.50 -38.70
CA GLN A 10 21.97 -0.09 -39.38
C GLN A 10 23.16 -0.03 -38.43
N HIS A 11 22.93 0.40 -37.18
CA HIS A 11 23.96 0.46 -36.15
C HIS A 11 24.18 -0.88 -35.43
N GLY A 12 23.55 -1.97 -35.87
CA GLY A 12 23.66 -3.30 -35.27
C GLY A 12 23.10 -3.41 -33.86
N SER A 13 22.27 -2.46 -33.42
CA SER A 13 21.70 -2.44 -32.07
C SER A 13 20.52 -3.40 -31.92
N ILE A 14 19.79 -3.68 -33.01
CA ILE A 14 18.69 -4.67 -33.07
C ILE A 14 18.69 -5.38 -34.42
N SER A 15 18.06 -6.55 -34.53
CA SER A 15 17.85 -7.24 -35.81
C SER A 15 16.62 -6.71 -36.53
N HIS A 16 16.50 -7.00 -37.84
CA HIS A 16 15.29 -6.66 -38.60
C HIS A 16 14.05 -7.41 -38.08
N GLU A 17 14.22 -8.66 -37.64
CA GLU A 17 13.16 -9.46 -37.03
C GLU A 17 12.66 -8.82 -35.72
N THR A 18 13.59 -8.37 -34.87
CA THR A 18 13.27 -7.65 -33.63
C THR A 18 12.51 -6.35 -33.91
N LEU A 19 12.89 -5.62 -34.96
CA LEU A 19 12.19 -4.40 -35.37
C LEU A 19 10.74 -4.71 -35.81
N GLN A 20 10.52 -5.76 -36.61
CA GLN A 20 9.16 -6.13 -37.04
C GLN A 20 8.28 -6.57 -35.87
N ALA A 21 8.84 -7.37 -34.94
CA ALA A 21 8.14 -7.77 -33.73
C ALA A 21 7.75 -6.55 -32.88
N ALA A 22 8.68 -5.60 -32.69
CA ALA A 22 8.43 -4.37 -31.95
C ALA A 22 7.37 -3.48 -32.64
N LEU A 23 7.36 -3.37 -33.97
CA LEU A 23 6.33 -2.63 -34.71
C LEU A 23 4.93 -3.24 -34.55
N HIS A 24 4.84 -4.58 -34.55
CA HIS A 24 3.58 -5.27 -34.29
C HIS A 24 3.05 -4.97 -32.88
N GLN A 25 3.92 -5.06 -31.88
CA GLN A 25 3.55 -4.76 -30.49
C GLN A 25 3.27 -3.27 -30.26
N GLN A 26 3.98 -2.38 -30.96
CA GLN A 26 3.72 -0.95 -30.96
C GLN A 26 2.28 -0.66 -31.41
N LYS A 27 1.84 -1.32 -32.49
CA LYS A 27 0.46 -1.18 -33.00
C LYS A 27 -0.58 -1.69 -32.00
N ALA A 28 -0.29 -2.79 -31.31
CA ALA A 28 -1.20 -3.37 -30.32
C ALA A 28 -1.29 -2.54 -29.02
N SER A 29 -0.17 -1.96 -28.57
CA SER A 29 -0.09 -1.24 -27.29
C SER A 29 -0.31 0.27 -27.40
N GLY A 30 -0.15 0.84 -28.59
CA GLY A 30 -0.10 2.29 -28.81
C GLY A 30 1.12 2.97 -28.15
N SER A 31 2.17 2.22 -27.79
CA SER A 31 3.41 2.76 -27.24
C SER A 31 4.30 3.39 -28.31
N ARG A 32 5.34 4.12 -27.91
CA ARG A 32 6.38 4.56 -28.84
C ARG A 32 7.32 3.38 -29.12
N LEU A 33 7.84 3.30 -30.35
CA LEU A 33 8.76 2.22 -30.74
C LEU A 33 9.96 2.08 -29.78
N GLY A 34 10.53 3.20 -29.32
CA GLY A 34 11.63 3.19 -28.35
C GLY A 34 11.25 2.55 -27.01
N ASP A 35 10.06 2.86 -26.48
CA ASP A 35 9.55 2.30 -25.23
C ASP A 35 9.24 0.80 -25.37
N THR A 36 8.75 0.39 -26.54
CA THR A 36 8.56 -1.03 -26.89
C THR A 36 9.88 -1.78 -26.90
N LEU A 37 10.89 -1.25 -27.59
CA LEU A 37 12.21 -1.88 -27.67
C LEU A 37 12.92 -1.93 -26.30
N LEU A 38 12.76 -0.90 -25.46
CA LEU A 38 13.29 -0.91 -24.08
C LEU A 38 12.56 -1.92 -23.20
N GLY A 39 11.22 -1.92 -23.23
CA GLY A 39 10.40 -2.78 -22.39
C GLY A 39 10.62 -4.26 -22.64
N GLU A 40 10.86 -4.65 -23.90
CA GLU A 40 11.21 -6.03 -24.28
C GLU A 40 12.69 -6.37 -24.05
N GLY A 41 13.51 -5.42 -23.60
CA GLY A 41 14.95 -5.62 -23.43
C GLY A 41 15.72 -5.75 -24.76
N ALA A 42 15.08 -5.40 -25.88
CA ALA A 42 15.66 -5.52 -27.22
C ALA A 42 16.79 -4.51 -27.48
N VAL A 43 16.74 -3.34 -26.86
CA VAL A 43 17.78 -2.31 -26.96
C VAL A 43 18.08 -1.72 -25.58
N GLY A 44 19.33 -1.29 -25.36
CA GLY A 44 19.71 -0.54 -24.16
C GLY A 44 19.41 0.97 -24.24
N PRO A 45 19.38 1.70 -23.11
CA PRO A 45 19.15 3.13 -23.06
C PRO A 45 20.19 3.95 -23.84
N LEU A 46 21.45 3.54 -23.82
CA LEU A 46 22.53 4.25 -24.49
C LEU A 46 22.46 4.15 -26.03
N PRO A 47 22.37 2.96 -26.65
CA PRO A 47 22.14 2.86 -28.09
C PRO A 47 20.86 3.57 -28.57
N LEU A 48 19.77 3.47 -27.80
CA LEU A 48 18.52 4.13 -28.14
C LEU A 48 18.63 5.66 -28.08
N SER A 49 19.19 6.21 -27.01
CA SER A 49 19.35 7.67 -26.87
C SER A 49 20.28 8.24 -27.95
N ARG A 50 21.33 7.52 -28.36
CA ARG A 50 22.17 7.90 -29.50
C ARG A 50 21.39 7.91 -30.81
N ALA A 51 20.59 6.88 -31.07
CA ALA A 51 19.75 6.84 -32.27
C ALA A 51 18.72 7.98 -32.29
N ILE A 52 18.12 8.31 -31.14
CA ILE A 52 17.22 9.46 -30.99
C ILE A 52 17.96 10.77 -31.28
N ALA A 53 19.15 10.96 -30.72
CA ALA A 53 19.97 12.14 -30.94
C ALA A 53 20.27 12.37 -32.43
N THR A 54 20.75 11.34 -33.12
CA THR A 54 21.01 11.38 -34.56
C THR A 54 19.72 11.62 -35.36
N HIS A 55 18.61 10.98 -34.98
CA HIS A 55 17.32 11.17 -35.66
C HIS A 55 16.79 12.60 -35.52
N ARG A 56 17.07 13.26 -34.39
CA ARG A 56 16.64 14.63 -34.08
C ARG A 56 17.65 15.70 -34.49
N GLY A 57 18.83 15.32 -34.95
CA GLY A 57 19.92 16.27 -35.26
C GLY A 57 20.44 17.02 -34.03
N LEU A 58 20.37 16.40 -32.85
CA LEU A 58 20.84 16.96 -31.58
C LEU A 58 22.11 16.23 -31.11
N PRO A 59 23.03 16.91 -30.38
CA PRO A 59 24.17 16.24 -29.78
C PRO A 59 23.73 15.22 -28.72
N HIS A 60 24.50 14.14 -28.57
CA HIS A 60 24.32 13.14 -27.51
C HIS A 60 25.32 13.37 -26.38
N VAL A 61 24.90 13.15 -25.13
CA VAL A 61 25.75 13.20 -23.95
C VAL A 61 25.50 11.98 -23.06
N ASN A 62 26.58 11.40 -22.53
CA ASN A 62 26.51 10.48 -21.39
C ASN A 62 26.79 11.26 -20.11
N LEU A 63 25.77 11.46 -19.26
CA LEU A 63 25.90 12.25 -18.04
C LEU A 63 26.76 11.57 -16.96
N ARG A 64 27.06 10.28 -17.11
CA ARG A 64 28.00 9.58 -16.21
C ARG A 64 29.45 9.96 -16.51
N ASP A 65 29.77 10.15 -17.78
CA ASP A 65 31.11 10.53 -18.22
C ASP A 65 31.32 12.05 -18.13
N MET A 66 30.25 12.81 -18.40
CA MET A 66 30.24 14.27 -18.33
C MET A 66 29.10 14.76 -17.42
N PRO A 67 29.33 14.82 -16.09
CA PRO A 67 28.30 15.18 -15.13
C PRO A 67 27.79 16.62 -15.32
N PRO A 68 26.54 16.91 -14.93
CA PRO A 68 26.02 18.28 -14.88
C PRO A 68 26.81 19.17 -13.91
N ASP A 69 26.93 20.45 -14.29
CA ASP A 69 27.44 21.51 -13.43
C ASP A 69 26.48 21.75 -12.25
N GLU A 70 26.97 21.46 -11.05
CA GLU A 70 26.18 21.55 -9.81
C GLU A 70 25.72 22.97 -9.50
N SER A 71 26.42 24.00 -9.98
CA SER A 71 26.02 25.40 -9.77
C SER A 71 24.74 25.79 -10.50
N LEU A 72 24.32 24.99 -11.48
CA LEU A 72 23.09 25.18 -12.26
C LEU A 72 21.90 24.39 -11.68
N LEU A 73 22.15 23.58 -10.65
CA LEU A 73 21.20 22.65 -10.08
C LEU A 73 20.64 23.17 -8.76
N GLU A 74 19.32 23.20 -8.68
CA GLU A 74 18.59 23.76 -7.54
C GLU A 74 17.57 22.74 -7.02
N SER A 75 17.65 22.42 -5.73
CA SER A 75 16.79 21.40 -5.10
C SER A 75 15.31 21.77 -5.15
N ALA A 76 14.98 23.07 -5.13
CA ALA A 76 13.61 23.56 -5.26
C ALA A 76 12.93 23.13 -6.58
N HIS A 77 13.71 22.80 -7.62
CA HIS A 77 13.21 22.48 -8.95
C HIS A 77 13.32 20.99 -9.30
N VAL A 78 13.74 20.14 -8.36
CA VAL A 78 13.92 18.70 -8.60
C VAL A 78 12.66 18.02 -9.16
N HIS A 79 11.47 18.44 -8.74
CA HIS A 79 10.21 17.90 -9.27
C HIS A 79 9.99 18.25 -10.73
N GLU A 80 10.40 19.44 -11.15
CA GLU A 80 10.31 19.84 -12.55
C GLU A 80 11.30 19.04 -13.39
N TYR A 81 12.51 18.80 -12.86
CA TYR A 81 13.53 18.00 -13.53
C TYR A 81 13.06 16.56 -13.76
N ILE A 82 12.49 15.92 -12.73
CA ILE A 82 11.95 14.57 -12.83
C ILE A 82 10.75 14.53 -13.79
N ALA A 83 9.78 15.44 -13.61
CA ALA A 83 8.55 15.43 -14.41
C ALA A 83 8.80 15.66 -15.91
N ARG A 84 9.82 16.45 -16.25
CA ARG A 84 10.19 16.77 -17.63
C ARG A 84 11.28 15.89 -18.20
N ARG A 85 11.91 15.05 -17.36
CA ARG A 85 13.07 14.24 -17.72
C ARG A 85 14.14 15.10 -18.39
N ALA A 86 14.44 16.21 -17.74
CA ALA A 86 15.39 17.20 -18.21
C ALA A 86 16.05 17.94 -17.06
N LEU A 87 17.32 18.29 -17.20
CA LEU A 87 18.06 19.07 -16.21
C LEU A 87 19.09 20.01 -16.87
N PRO A 88 19.41 21.16 -16.25
CA PRO A 88 20.55 21.98 -16.64
C PRO A 88 21.83 21.15 -16.63
N TRP A 89 22.57 21.17 -17.74
CA TRP A 89 23.82 20.40 -17.86
C TRP A 89 25.05 21.30 -17.73
N ARG A 90 25.19 22.33 -18.56
CA ARG A 90 26.32 23.28 -18.52
C ARG A 90 25.98 24.60 -19.20
N ARG A 91 26.79 25.63 -18.98
CA ARG A 91 26.75 26.87 -19.77
C ARG A 91 27.70 26.81 -20.95
N GLU A 92 27.26 27.32 -22.11
CA GLU A 92 28.08 27.51 -23.31
C GLU A 92 27.89 28.95 -23.82
N GLY A 93 28.82 29.84 -23.50
CA GLY A 93 28.67 31.26 -23.76
C GLY A 93 27.50 31.85 -22.98
N GLU A 94 26.57 32.52 -23.66
CA GLU A 94 25.36 33.07 -23.07
C GLU A 94 24.17 32.09 -23.01
N ALA A 95 24.34 30.87 -23.55
CA ALA A 95 23.28 29.87 -23.60
C ALA A 95 23.43 28.80 -22.51
N LEU A 96 22.30 28.36 -21.98
CA LEU A 96 22.22 27.19 -21.11
C LEU A 96 22.03 25.93 -21.96
N VAL A 97 22.84 24.90 -21.73
CA VAL A 97 22.63 23.59 -22.33
C VAL A 97 21.86 22.71 -21.36
N VAL A 98 20.71 22.20 -21.80
CA VAL A 98 19.81 21.34 -21.03
C VAL A 98 19.88 19.92 -21.57
N ALA A 99 20.19 18.96 -20.70
CA ALA A 99 20.13 17.54 -21.04
C ALA A 99 18.69 17.04 -20.92
N THR A 100 18.20 16.28 -21.91
CA THR A 100 16.84 15.74 -21.92
C THR A 100 16.76 14.37 -22.59
N SER A 101 15.83 13.53 -22.13
CA SER A 101 15.48 12.27 -22.81
C SER A 101 14.36 12.46 -23.84
N GLU A 102 13.61 13.57 -23.76
CA GLU A 102 12.48 13.86 -24.66
C GLU A 102 12.50 15.31 -25.14
N PRO A 103 13.17 15.59 -26.27
CA PRO A 103 13.18 16.93 -26.84
C PRO A 103 11.79 17.25 -27.41
N GLY A 104 11.33 18.50 -27.23
CA GLY A 104 10.07 18.96 -27.78
C GLY A 104 9.82 20.44 -27.50
N THR A 105 8.91 21.04 -28.25
CA THR A 105 8.58 22.48 -28.15
C THR A 105 8.12 22.88 -26.75
N ALA A 106 7.32 22.04 -26.09
CA ALA A 106 6.87 22.27 -24.71
C ALA A 106 8.04 22.32 -23.71
N LEU A 107 9.07 21.49 -23.90
CA LEU A 107 10.28 21.53 -23.08
C LEU A 107 11.08 22.80 -23.35
N SER A 108 11.23 23.17 -24.62
CA SER A 108 11.94 24.39 -25.03
C SER A 108 11.31 25.64 -24.42
N SER A 109 9.99 25.81 -24.55
CA SER A 109 9.28 26.94 -23.96
C SER A 109 9.38 26.97 -22.44
N TRP A 110 9.32 25.81 -21.77
CA TRP A 110 9.52 25.74 -20.33
C TRP A 110 10.94 26.16 -19.94
N ALA A 111 11.96 25.62 -20.59
CA ALA A 111 13.36 25.87 -20.24
C ALA A 111 13.70 27.37 -20.39
N GLU A 112 13.34 27.98 -21.51
CA GLU A 112 13.56 29.41 -21.75
C GLU A 112 12.83 30.26 -20.70
N THR A 113 11.59 29.92 -20.36
CA THR A 113 10.84 30.61 -19.30
C THR A 113 11.48 30.42 -17.92
N ARG A 114 11.92 29.20 -17.57
CA ARG A 114 12.47 28.87 -16.25
C ARG A 114 13.78 29.57 -15.97
N PHE A 115 14.67 29.54 -16.96
CA PHE A 115 16.05 29.98 -16.80
C PHE A 115 16.25 31.42 -17.28
N GLY A 116 15.28 32.00 -18.00
CA GLY A 116 15.33 33.38 -18.47
C GLY A 116 16.47 33.64 -19.45
N MET A 117 16.94 32.61 -20.16
CA MET A 117 18.07 32.68 -21.07
C MET A 117 17.90 31.69 -22.24
N PRO A 118 18.58 31.92 -23.38
CA PRO A 118 18.55 31.00 -24.51
C PRO A 118 18.98 29.59 -24.11
N CYS A 119 18.17 28.58 -24.45
CA CYS A 119 18.44 27.19 -24.10
C CYS A 119 18.78 26.35 -25.34
N ARG A 120 19.89 25.60 -25.27
CA ARG A 120 20.25 24.54 -26.21
C ARG A 120 19.96 23.18 -25.58
N PHE A 121 19.74 22.16 -26.41
CA PHE A 121 19.37 20.83 -25.94
C PHE A 121 20.39 19.78 -26.38
N VAL A 122 20.70 18.88 -25.45
CA VAL A 122 21.46 17.66 -25.72
C VAL A 122 20.66 16.45 -25.26
N ILE A 123 20.79 15.34 -25.98
CA ILE A 123 20.08 14.11 -25.69
C ILE A 123 20.90 13.26 -24.73
N ALA A 124 20.31 12.95 -23.59
CA ALA A 124 20.82 11.96 -22.63
C ALA A 124 19.80 10.83 -22.49
N SER A 125 20.25 9.66 -22.03
CA SER A 125 19.30 8.59 -21.74
C SER A 125 18.44 8.93 -20.51
N ASP A 126 17.21 8.44 -20.46
CA ASP A 126 16.32 8.64 -19.31
C ASP A 126 16.96 8.08 -18.01
N TYR A 127 17.68 6.97 -18.16
CA TYR A 127 18.46 6.35 -17.10
C TYR A 127 19.53 7.31 -16.55
N ASP A 128 20.33 7.93 -17.42
CA ASP A 128 21.41 8.83 -17.00
C ASP A 128 20.88 10.10 -16.32
N ILE A 129 19.77 10.66 -16.83
CA ILE A 129 19.11 11.82 -16.21
C ILE A 129 18.61 11.47 -14.82
N ARG A 130 17.92 10.33 -14.68
CA ARG A 130 17.42 9.87 -13.37
C ARG A 130 18.58 9.64 -12.39
N MET A 131 19.63 8.92 -12.81
CA MET A 131 20.81 8.68 -11.99
C MET A 131 21.46 9.99 -11.55
N ALA A 132 21.60 10.95 -12.46
CA ALA A 132 22.16 12.26 -12.13
C ALA A 132 21.32 13.00 -11.07
N ILE A 133 19.99 12.93 -11.19
CA ILE A 133 19.04 13.51 -10.21
C ILE A 133 19.16 12.80 -8.87
N GLU A 134 19.14 11.46 -8.85
CA GLU A 134 19.22 10.67 -7.61
C GLU A 134 20.51 10.96 -6.85
N GLU A 135 21.66 11.00 -7.53
CA GLU A 135 22.96 11.29 -6.91
C GLU A 135 23.00 12.68 -6.27
N ARG A 136 22.47 13.69 -6.94
CA ARG A 136 22.64 15.11 -6.55
C ARG A 136 21.54 15.63 -5.63
N PHE A 137 20.35 15.03 -5.68
CA PHE A 137 19.19 15.49 -4.91
C PHE A 137 18.69 14.46 -3.90
N SER A 138 19.44 13.38 -3.64
CA SER A 138 19.07 12.32 -2.67
C SER A 138 18.60 12.87 -1.32
N SER A 139 19.33 13.81 -0.74
CA SER A 139 18.99 14.42 0.56
C SER A 139 17.67 15.20 0.51
N ALA A 140 17.46 16.01 -0.52
CA ALA A 140 16.22 16.78 -0.68
C ALA A 140 15.02 15.87 -0.91
N LEU A 141 15.17 14.84 -1.76
CA LEU A 141 14.15 13.85 -2.04
C LEU A 141 13.80 13.01 -0.80
N ASP A 142 14.80 12.64 0.01
CA ASP A 142 14.59 11.94 1.27
C ASP A 142 13.80 12.79 2.26
N GLU A 143 14.26 14.02 2.51
CA GLU A 143 13.62 14.90 3.48
C GLU A 143 12.15 15.13 3.12
N GLU A 144 11.88 15.34 1.83
CA GLU A 144 10.53 15.52 1.35
C GLU A 144 9.70 14.22 1.43
N SER A 145 10.28 13.06 1.13
CA SER A 145 9.60 11.77 1.27
C SER A 145 9.13 11.49 2.70
N ARG A 146 9.84 12.05 3.70
CA ARG A 146 9.51 11.94 5.13
C ARG A 146 8.55 13.02 5.61
N LEU A 147 8.74 14.27 5.17
CA LEU A 147 8.12 15.43 5.80
C LEU A 147 7.01 16.10 4.98
N HIS A 148 6.81 15.73 3.71
CA HIS A 148 5.85 16.40 2.83
C HIS A 148 4.44 16.51 3.45
N LEU A 149 3.84 15.38 3.84
CA LEU A 149 2.49 15.35 4.43
C LEU A 149 2.41 16.23 5.69
N HIS A 150 3.41 16.14 6.56
CA HIS A 150 3.46 16.93 7.78
C HIS A 150 3.58 18.43 7.51
N ARG A 151 4.34 18.85 6.49
CA ARG A 151 4.49 20.27 6.10
C ARG A 151 3.18 20.83 5.55
N ILE A 152 2.49 20.09 4.68
CA ILE A 152 1.26 20.58 4.04
C ILE A 152 0.01 20.40 4.92
N ARG A 153 0.01 19.40 5.81
CA ARG A 153 -1.15 18.95 6.61
C ARG A 153 -0.73 18.33 7.95
N PRO A 154 -0.14 19.12 8.87
CA PRO A 154 0.39 18.61 10.13
C PRO A 154 -0.64 17.84 10.98
N GLN A 155 -1.91 18.25 10.92
CA GLN A 155 -3.03 17.63 11.62
C GLN A 155 -3.35 16.21 11.14
N HIS A 156 -2.92 15.82 9.94
CA HIS A 156 -3.14 14.48 9.38
C HIS A 156 -1.88 13.60 9.36
N SER A 157 -0.77 14.04 9.99
CA SER A 157 0.44 13.22 10.13
C SER A 157 0.62 12.71 11.56
N ALA A 158 0.97 11.44 11.68
CA ALA A 158 1.30 10.73 12.91
C ALA A 158 2.64 11.17 13.52
N ARG A 159 3.42 12.04 12.87
CA ARG A 159 4.70 12.57 13.42
C ARG A 159 4.57 13.05 14.86
N ARG A 160 3.42 13.63 15.22
CA ARG A 160 3.04 13.93 16.60
C ARG A 160 2.08 12.85 17.11
N THR A 161 2.50 11.97 18.02
CA THR A 161 1.61 10.89 18.50
C THR A 161 0.38 11.43 19.25
N PHE A 162 0.59 12.27 20.26
CA PHE A 162 -0.48 12.89 21.04
C PHE A 162 -0.44 14.42 20.93
N THR A 163 -1.61 15.03 20.74
CA THR A 163 -1.77 16.48 20.92
C THR A 163 -1.85 16.86 22.41
N LEU A 164 -1.72 18.14 22.73
CA LEU A 164 -1.75 18.58 24.13
C LEU A 164 -3.17 18.42 24.68
N GLU A 165 -4.14 18.76 23.85
CA GLU A 165 -5.58 18.64 24.06
C GLU A 165 -5.94 17.18 24.33
N GLN A 166 -5.47 16.25 23.50
CA GLN A 166 -5.68 14.81 23.73
C GLN A 166 -5.03 14.33 25.02
N ARG A 167 -3.81 14.79 25.35
CA ARG A 167 -3.17 14.45 26.64
C ARG A 167 -4.01 14.94 27.81
N THR A 168 -4.47 16.18 27.78
CA THR A 168 -5.32 16.74 28.84
C THR A 168 -6.61 15.95 28.99
N VAL A 169 -7.29 15.62 27.88
CA VAL A 169 -8.52 14.81 27.90
C VAL A 169 -8.26 13.42 28.48
N PHE A 170 -7.23 12.71 28.01
CA PHE A 170 -6.93 11.37 28.52
C PHE A 170 -6.46 11.37 29.97
N SER A 171 -5.66 12.35 30.38
CA SER A 171 -5.27 12.54 31.78
C SER A 171 -6.47 12.84 32.66
N GLY A 172 -7.39 13.70 32.22
CA GLY A 172 -8.64 13.99 32.93
C GLY A 172 -9.53 12.76 33.08
N LEU A 173 -9.74 12.00 32.01
CA LEU A 173 -10.51 10.75 32.04
C LEU A 173 -9.85 9.71 32.96
N THR A 174 -8.52 9.60 32.92
CA THR A 174 -7.78 8.67 33.78
C THR A 174 -7.91 9.07 35.25
N LEU A 175 -7.68 10.34 35.58
CA LEU A 175 -7.81 10.85 36.95
C LEU A 175 -9.24 10.74 37.47
N GLY A 176 -10.25 11.08 36.65
CA GLY A 176 -11.66 10.91 37.01
C GLY A 176 -12.04 9.45 37.25
N THR A 177 -11.53 8.53 36.43
CA THR A 177 -11.74 7.08 36.62
C THR A 177 -11.06 6.60 37.90
N LEU A 178 -9.83 7.01 38.17
CA LEU A 178 -9.12 6.67 39.41
C LEU A 178 -9.85 7.22 40.63
N PHE A 179 -10.32 8.47 40.59
CA PHE A 179 -11.13 9.06 41.65
C PHE A 179 -12.41 8.26 41.90
N ALA A 180 -13.15 7.90 40.85
CA ALA A 180 -14.37 7.10 40.97
C ALA A 180 -14.09 5.72 41.59
N VAL A 181 -13.02 5.05 41.17
CA VAL A 181 -12.61 3.74 41.72
C VAL A 181 -12.23 3.85 43.20
N VAL A 182 -11.53 4.92 43.61
CA VAL A 182 -11.15 5.12 45.03
C VAL A 182 -12.37 5.49 45.88
N TYR A 183 -13.24 6.37 45.39
CA TYR A 183 -14.40 6.87 46.14
C TYR A 183 -15.52 5.84 46.25
N ALA A 184 -15.80 5.10 45.17
CA ALA A 184 -16.89 4.15 45.10
C ALA A 184 -16.51 2.94 44.21
N PRO A 185 -15.67 2.02 44.73
CA PRO A 185 -15.06 0.96 43.91
C PRO A 185 -16.09 0.01 43.27
N TRP A 186 -17.08 -0.44 44.04
CA TRP A 186 -18.06 -1.42 43.55
C TRP A 186 -19.04 -0.84 42.54
N THR A 187 -19.53 0.38 42.77
CA THR A 187 -20.41 1.06 41.81
C THR A 187 -19.65 1.42 40.54
N SER A 188 -18.39 1.88 40.66
CA SER A 188 -17.52 2.15 39.52
C SER A 188 -17.23 0.90 38.70
N ALA A 189 -16.93 -0.22 39.36
CA ALA A 189 -16.72 -1.51 38.69
C ALA A 189 -17.98 -1.97 37.95
N ALA A 190 -19.17 -1.85 38.57
CA ALA A 190 -20.43 -2.22 37.95
C ALA A 190 -20.73 -1.37 36.70
N TRP A 191 -20.60 -0.04 36.79
CA TRP A 191 -20.81 0.85 35.64
C TRP A 191 -19.79 0.65 34.54
N ALA A 192 -18.51 0.48 34.88
CA ALA A 192 -17.46 0.17 33.92
C ALA A 192 -17.77 -1.15 33.19
N ALA A 193 -18.20 -2.17 33.92
CA ALA A 193 -18.55 -3.46 33.33
C ALA A 193 -19.77 -3.35 32.40
N ILE A 194 -20.86 -2.69 32.81
CA ILE A 194 -22.03 -2.44 31.94
C ILE A 194 -21.60 -1.71 30.67
N PHE A 195 -20.81 -0.64 30.81
CA PHE A 195 -20.33 0.15 29.69
C PHE A 195 -19.48 -0.68 28.72
N LEU A 196 -18.50 -1.43 29.23
CA LEU A 196 -17.64 -2.29 28.41
C LEU A 196 -18.43 -3.39 27.70
N HIS A 197 -19.40 -4.01 28.38
CA HIS A 197 -20.26 -5.02 27.77
C HIS A 197 -21.18 -4.42 26.70
N ALA A 198 -21.75 -3.24 26.92
CA ALA A 198 -22.56 -2.54 25.91
C ALA A 198 -21.72 -2.14 24.69
N LEU A 199 -20.51 -1.63 24.92
CA LEU A 199 -19.58 -1.26 23.85
C LEU A 199 -19.16 -2.48 23.01
N TYR A 200 -18.88 -3.59 23.68
CA TYR A 200 -18.54 -4.85 23.03
C TYR A 200 -19.73 -5.38 22.18
N ALA A 201 -20.93 -5.42 22.76
CA ALA A 201 -22.16 -5.85 22.09
C ALA A 201 -22.43 -5.04 20.82
N THR A 202 -22.42 -3.70 20.96
CA THR A 202 -22.68 -2.79 19.83
C THR A 202 -21.63 -2.92 18.74
N THR A 203 -20.37 -3.18 19.09
CA THR A 203 -19.31 -3.44 18.09
C THR A 203 -19.54 -4.75 17.34
N MET A 204 -19.96 -5.82 18.02
CA MET A 204 -20.28 -7.09 17.36
C MET A 204 -21.52 -6.97 16.47
N ILE A 205 -22.56 -6.26 16.92
CA ILE A 205 -23.76 -5.95 16.13
C ILE A 205 -23.36 -5.14 14.89
N PHE A 206 -22.56 -4.09 15.05
CA PHE A 206 -22.06 -3.30 13.93
C PHE A 206 -21.33 -4.18 12.91
N LYS A 207 -20.41 -5.06 13.37
CA LYS A 207 -19.71 -5.99 12.48
C LYS A 207 -20.68 -6.91 11.74
N LEU A 208 -21.71 -7.43 12.40
CA LEU A 208 -22.71 -8.29 11.78
C LEU A 208 -23.54 -7.54 10.73
N LEU A 209 -23.96 -6.30 11.01
CA LEU A 209 -24.73 -5.47 10.08
C LEU A 209 -23.91 -5.12 8.83
N VAL A 210 -22.66 -4.67 9.03
CA VAL A 210 -21.73 -4.38 7.92
C VAL A 210 -21.46 -5.64 7.10
N PHE A 211 -21.24 -6.77 7.76
CA PHE A 211 -21.04 -8.05 7.08
C PHE A 211 -22.25 -8.43 6.22
N GLY A 212 -23.47 -8.36 6.79
CA GLY A 212 -24.71 -8.68 6.10
C GLY A 212 -24.99 -7.75 4.90
N GLU A 213 -24.64 -6.48 5.02
CA GLU A 213 -24.69 -5.53 3.91
C GLU A 213 -23.67 -5.88 2.82
N GLY A 214 -22.45 -6.26 3.20
CA GLY A 214 -21.41 -6.72 2.28
C GLY A 214 -21.78 -7.96 1.47
N LEU A 215 -22.59 -8.87 2.05
CA LEU A 215 -23.12 -10.02 1.32
C LEU A 215 -24.05 -9.63 0.16
N ARG A 216 -24.65 -8.44 0.22
CA ARG A 216 -25.54 -7.90 -0.83
C ARG A 216 -24.79 -7.08 -1.87
N CYS A 217 -23.57 -6.64 -1.55
CA CYS A 217 -22.75 -5.79 -2.40
C CYS A 217 -21.38 -6.45 -2.65
N PRO A 218 -21.29 -7.44 -3.54
CA PRO A 218 -20.01 -8.08 -3.83
C PRO A 218 -19.00 -7.08 -4.44
N PRO A 219 -17.69 -7.40 -4.39
CA PRO A 219 -16.65 -6.61 -5.06
C PRO A 219 -16.95 -6.38 -6.54
N LEU A 220 -16.47 -5.25 -7.07
CA LEU A 220 -16.73 -4.87 -8.46
C LEU A 220 -16.09 -5.87 -9.43
N GLN A 221 -16.94 -6.52 -10.22
CA GLN A 221 -16.53 -7.31 -11.37
C GLN A 221 -16.38 -6.39 -12.58
N ALA A 222 -15.22 -5.77 -12.70
CA ALA A 222 -14.86 -5.10 -13.94
C ALA A 222 -14.45 -6.17 -14.96
N GLY A 223 -15.14 -6.19 -16.11
CA GLY A 223 -14.68 -6.99 -17.24
C GLY A 223 -13.24 -6.60 -17.62
N ALA A 224 -12.47 -7.55 -18.17
CA ALA A 224 -11.27 -7.17 -18.89
C ALA A 224 -11.67 -6.16 -19.99
N GLU A 225 -10.86 -5.12 -20.21
CA GLU A 225 -11.15 -4.17 -21.29
C GLU A 225 -11.35 -4.92 -22.61
N ALA A 226 -12.23 -4.38 -23.47
CA ALA A 226 -12.34 -4.86 -24.84
C ALA A 226 -10.95 -4.82 -25.50
N ASP A 227 -10.57 -5.92 -26.17
CA ASP A 227 -9.29 -6.02 -26.86
C ASP A 227 -9.08 -4.80 -27.78
N GLY A 228 -7.98 -4.08 -27.57
CA GLY A 228 -7.58 -2.92 -28.38
C GLY A 228 -7.87 -1.54 -27.79
N ALA A 229 -8.49 -1.43 -26.60
CA ALA A 229 -8.57 -0.13 -25.91
C ALA A 229 -7.15 0.35 -25.51
N PRO A 230 -6.83 1.65 -25.68
CA PRO A 230 -5.48 2.15 -25.38
C PRO A 230 -5.22 2.07 -23.87
N LEU A 231 -4.20 1.31 -23.48
CA LEU A 231 -3.81 1.16 -22.07
C LEU A 231 -2.90 2.32 -21.61
N PRO A 232 -3.15 2.87 -20.41
CA PRO A 232 -2.29 3.92 -19.85
C PRO A 232 -0.95 3.36 -19.36
N LEU A 233 0.02 4.24 -19.11
CA LEU A 233 1.23 3.85 -18.37
C LEU A 233 0.84 3.53 -16.93
N TYR A 234 1.34 2.42 -16.38
CA TYR A 234 1.01 1.94 -15.05
C TYR A 234 2.27 1.79 -14.20
N THR A 235 2.35 2.49 -13.07
CA THR A 235 3.49 2.35 -12.15
C THR A 235 3.26 1.24 -11.14
N ILE A 236 4.27 0.40 -10.91
CA ILE A 236 4.31 -0.58 -9.82
C ILE A 236 5.44 -0.18 -8.88
N LEU A 237 5.13 0.07 -7.61
CA LEU A 237 6.13 0.28 -6.57
C LEU A 237 6.31 -1.03 -5.78
N VAL A 238 7.56 -1.47 -5.64
CA VAL A 238 7.90 -2.65 -4.84
C VAL A 238 8.95 -2.28 -3.79
N PRO A 239 8.55 -2.05 -2.53
CA PRO A 239 9.48 -1.80 -1.44
C PRO A 239 10.21 -3.08 -1.05
N LEU A 240 11.54 -3.04 -1.00
CA LEU A 240 12.41 -4.18 -0.70
C LEU A 240 13.40 -3.79 0.41
N TYR A 241 13.41 -4.58 1.48
CA TYR A 241 14.39 -4.44 2.56
C TYR A 241 14.66 -5.80 3.16
N ASP A 242 15.86 -6.33 2.96
CA ASP A 242 16.29 -7.67 3.37
C ASP A 242 15.36 -8.74 2.75
N GLU A 243 15.29 -8.72 1.42
CA GLU A 243 14.37 -9.54 0.58
C GLU A 243 15.08 -10.19 -0.62
N ALA A 244 16.41 -10.39 -0.53
CA ALA A 244 17.21 -10.97 -1.60
C ALA A 244 16.67 -12.32 -2.11
N VAL A 245 16.12 -13.14 -1.20
CA VAL A 245 15.54 -14.47 -1.51
C VAL A 245 14.21 -14.37 -2.28
N SER A 246 13.44 -13.31 -2.06
CA SER A 246 12.10 -13.11 -2.64
C SER A 246 12.15 -12.60 -4.08
N LEU A 247 13.24 -11.93 -4.48
CA LEU A 247 13.42 -11.26 -5.77
C LEU A 247 13.13 -12.12 -7.02
N PRO A 248 13.66 -13.35 -7.17
CA PRO A 248 13.38 -14.17 -8.36
C PRO A 248 11.89 -14.49 -8.51
N HIS A 249 11.20 -14.74 -7.39
CA HIS A 249 9.77 -15.01 -7.44
C HIS A 249 8.96 -13.75 -7.72
N LEU A 250 9.32 -12.63 -7.09
CA LEU A 250 8.71 -11.33 -7.39
C LEU A 250 8.79 -11.05 -8.90
N MET A 251 9.96 -11.20 -9.50
CA MET A 251 10.13 -10.98 -10.94
C MET A 251 9.31 -11.95 -11.79
N ALA A 252 9.21 -13.21 -11.38
CA ALA A 252 8.33 -14.17 -12.04
C ALA A 252 6.84 -13.78 -11.94
N ALA A 253 6.40 -13.26 -10.79
CA ALA A 253 5.03 -12.78 -10.60
C ALA A 253 4.73 -11.54 -11.44
N LEU A 254 5.63 -10.55 -11.45
CA LEU A 254 5.49 -9.35 -12.27
C LEU A 254 5.48 -9.66 -13.77
N LYS A 255 6.30 -10.63 -14.21
CA LYS A 255 6.33 -11.06 -15.61
C LYS A 255 5.03 -11.75 -16.06
N ARG A 256 4.27 -12.33 -15.14
CA ARG A 256 2.96 -12.96 -15.45
C ARG A 256 1.83 -11.95 -15.62
N LEU A 257 2.02 -10.68 -15.25
CA LEU A 257 1.00 -9.66 -15.44
C LEU A 257 0.66 -9.52 -16.93
N ASP A 258 -0.63 -9.62 -17.25
CA ASP A 258 -1.16 -9.39 -18.58
C ASP A 258 -1.27 -7.88 -18.82
N TYR A 259 -0.12 -7.26 -19.05
CA TYR A 259 0.01 -5.84 -19.38
C TYR A 259 1.25 -5.63 -20.28
N PRO A 260 1.20 -4.77 -21.31
CA PRO A 260 2.34 -4.55 -22.18
C PRO A 260 3.55 -4.03 -21.39
N ALA A 261 4.73 -4.64 -21.58
CA ALA A 261 5.95 -4.24 -20.86
C ALA A 261 6.31 -2.76 -21.06
N SER A 262 6.07 -2.23 -22.27
CA SER A 262 6.24 -0.81 -22.62
C SER A 262 5.28 0.16 -21.92
N LYS A 263 4.23 -0.36 -21.28
CA LYS A 263 3.26 0.40 -20.48
C LYS A 263 3.39 0.12 -18.99
N LEU A 264 4.41 -0.65 -18.57
CA LEU A 264 4.73 -0.86 -17.16
C LEU A 264 5.92 0.02 -16.76
N ASP A 265 5.80 0.66 -15.61
CA ASP A 265 6.83 1.46 -14.97
C ASP A 265 7.12 0.85 -13.58
N ILE A 266 8.03 -0.11 -13.52
CA ILE A 266 8.29 -0.88 -12.29
C ILE A 266 9.45 -0.24 -11.53
N LYS A 267 9.22 0.12 -10.26
CA LYS A 267 10.24 0.70 -9.38
C LYS A 267 10.51 -0.25 -8.21
N LEU A 268 11.71 -0.82 -8.19
CA LEU A 268 12.22 -1.59 -7.05
C LEU A 268 12.88 -0.61 -6.08
N LEU A 269 12.34 -0.48 -4.87
CA LEU A 269 12.78 0.52 -3.88
C LEU A 269 13.64 -0.17 -2.84
N LEU A 270 14.96 -0.01 -2.92
CA LEU A 270 15.93 -0.71 -2.07
C LEU A 270 16.63 0.27 -1.14
N GLU A 271 16.71 -0.07 0.16
CA GLU A 271 17.56 0.68 1.10
C GLU A 271 19.03 0.58 0.66
N GLN A 272 19.76 1.69 0.67
CA GLN A 272 21.14 1.76 0.17
C GLN A 272 22.11 0.85 0.93
N GLU A 273 21.80 0.53 2.19
CA GLU A 273 22.62 -0.32 3.06
C GLU A 273 22.39 -1.83 2.82
N ASP A 274 21.38 -2.22 2.03
CA ASP A 274 21.01 -3.62 1.81
C ASP A 274 21.78 -4.27 0.64
N ALA A 275 23.08 -4.48 0.85
CA ALA A 275 24.00 -4.99 -0.18
C ALA A 275 23.52 -6.32 -0.80
N ALA A 276 23.01 -7.25 0.02
CA ALA A 276 22.55 -8.56 -0.44
C ALA A 276 21.40 -8.45 -1.44
N THR A 277 20.40 -7.60 -1.18
CA THR A 277 19.27 -7.41 -2.11
C THR A 277 19.72 -6.66 -3.37
N HIS A 278 20.67 -5.72 -3.27
CA HIS A 278 21.26 -5.06 -4.47
C HIS A 278 21.99 -6.05 -5.37
N GLU A 279 22.83 -6.90 -4.81
CA GLU A 279 23.57 -7.93 -5.56
C GLU A 279 22.61 -8.92 -6.25
N ALA A 280 21.58 -9.38 -5.51
CA ALA A 280 20.55 -10.25 -6.06
C ALA A 280 19.77 -9.58 -7.21
N ALA A 281 19.43 -8.29 -7.09
CA ALA A 281 18.74 -7.54 -8.14
C ALA A 281 19.62 -7.36 -9.39
N GLN A 282 20.92 -7.11 -9.20
CA GLN A 282 21.89 -6.99 -10.30
C GLN A 282 22.08 -8.31 -11.05
N ALA A 283 22.07 -9.44 -10.34
CA ALA A 283 22.20 -10.77 -10.95
C ALA A 283 21.04 -11.14 -11.89
N LEU A 284 19.85 -10.55 -11.69
CA LEU A 284 18.63 -10.88 -12.44
C LEU A 284 18.55 -10.30 -13.86
N LYS A 285 19.51 -9.46 -14.29
CA LYS A 285 19.51 -8.80 -15.61
C LYS A 285 18.14 -8.20 -15.95
N LEU A 286 17.69 -7.30 -15.09
CA LEU A 286 16.35 -6.71 -15.15
C LEU A 286 16.07 -6.03 -16.51
N PRO A 287 14.84 -6.16 -17.04
CA PRO A 287 14.44 -5.43 -18.25
C PRO A 287 14.38 -3.92 -17.98
N TRP A 288 14.47 -3.10 -19.02
CA TRP A 288 14.61 -1.64 -18.87
C TRP A 288 13.35 -0.91 -18.40
N ASN A 289 12.20 -1.60 -18.37
CA ASN A 289 10.98 -1.11 -17.71
C ASN A 289 11.01 -1.31 -16.18
N VAL A 290 12.06 -1.92 -15.63
CA VAL A 290 12.30 -2.10 -14.19
C VAL A 290 13.49 -1.24 -13.77
N GLU A 291 13.25 -0.33 -12.84
CA GLU A 291 14.25 0.61 -12.31
C GLU A 291 14.51 0.35 -10.83
N ILE A 292 15.78 0.24 -10.45
CA ILE A 292 16.22 0.19 -9.06
C ILE A 292 16.36 1.63 -8.56
N ILE A 293 15.57 1.98 -7.54
CA ILE A 293 15.63 3.26 -6.84
C ILE A 293 16.32 3.03 -5.49
N ARG A 294 17.43 3.71 -5.27
CA ARG A 294 18.24 3.57 -4.04
C ARG A 294 17.77 4.59 -3.00
N LEU A 295 17.29 4.09 -1.87
CA LEU A 295 16.79 4.90 -0.77
C LEU A 295 17.95 5.25 0.17
N PRO A 296 18.23 6.54 0.41
CA PRO A 296 19.27 6.94 1.35
C PRO A 296 18.90 6.55 2.80
N PRO A 297 19.89 6.30 3.66
CA PRO A 297 19.66 5.92 5.04
C PRO A 297 19.09 7.11 5.83
N SER A 298 17.87 6.95 6.34
CA SER A 298 17.18 7.97 7.13
C SER A 298 16.10 7.37 8.03
N PHE A 299 15.68 8.15 9.04
CA PHE A 299 14.61 7.78 9.97
C PHE A 299 13.36 8.67 9.79
N PRO A 300 12.14 8.09 9.89
CA PRO A 300 11.86 6.68 10.17
C PRO A 300 12.14 5.78 8.94
N ARG A 301 12.69 4.58 9.18
CA ARG A 301 12.93 3.58 8.14
C ARG A 301 11.68 2.73 7.99
N THR A 302 10.78 3.14 7.10
CA THR A 302 9.44 2.57 6.95
C THR A 302 9.04 2.42 5.48
N LYS A 303 8.17 1.45 5.20
CA LYS A 303 7.52 1.26 3.89
C LYS A 303 6.95 2.57 3.31
N PRO A 304 6.14 3.38 4.03
CA PRO A 304 5.63 4.64 3.50
C PRO A 304 6.71 5.65 3.07
N LYS A 305 7.87 5.72 3.76
CA LYS A 305 9.01 6.54 3.31
C LYS A 305 9.47 6.07 1.92
N ALA A 306 9.73 4.77 1.79
CA ALA A 306 10.17 4.17 0.53
C ALA A 306 9.18 4.47 -0.60
N LEU A 307 7.89 4.22 -0.36
CA LEU A 307 6.83 4.48 -1.33
C LEU A 307 6.76 5.96 -1.74
N ASN A 308 6.89 6.90 -0.79
CA ASN A 308 6.90 8.34 -1.08
C ASN A 308 8.11 8.76 -1.92
N TYR A 309 9.28 8.16 -1.68
CA TYR A 309 10.49 8.41 -2.48
C TYR A 309 10.31 7.87 -3.91
N GLY A 310 9.83 6.62 -4.04
CA GLY A 310 9.51 5.99 -5.33
C GLY A 310 8.44 6.73 -6.13
N LEU A 311 7.42 7.28 -5.46
CA LEU A 311 6.33 8.07 -6.06
C LEU A 311 6.84 9.30 -6.83
N ARG A 312 8.02 9.82 -6.49
CA ARG A 312 8.64 10.95 -7.22
C ARG A 312 9.00 10.57 -8.64
N PHE A 313 9.45 9.34 -8.83
CA PHE A 313 9.85 8.79 -10.12
C PHE A 313 8.71 8.05 -10.85
N ALA A 314 7.52 7.95 -10.24
CA ALA A 314 6.35 7.32 -10.85
C ALA A 314 5.86 8.11 -12.06
N ARG A 315 5.77 7.42 -13.21
CA ARG A 315 5.35 8.01 -14.50
C ARG A 315 3.91 7.68 -14.86
N GLY A 316 3.33 6.63 -14.25
CA GLY A 316 2.02 6.12 -14.60
C GLY A 316 0.86 7.08 -14.31
N GLU A 317 -0.24 6.87 -15.03
CA GLU A 317 -1.53 7.48 -14.70
C GLU A 317 -2.08 6.87 -13.40
N PHE A 318 -1.96 5.54 -13.31
CA PHE A 318 -2.29 4.73 -12.15
C PHE A 318 -1.03 4.11 -11.55
N LEU A 319 -1.12 3.81 -10.25
CA LEU A 319 -0.05 3.19 -9.48
C LEU A 319 -0.60 2.10 -8.58
N THR A 320 0.14 1.02 -8.43
CA THR A 320 -0.10 0.00 -7.40
C THR A 320 1.16 -0.29 -6.59
N VAL A 321 0.98 -0.82 -5.40
CA VAL A 321 2.04 -1.32 -4.53
C VAL A 321 1.93 -2.83 -4.48
N TYR A 322 3.06 -3.52 -4.65
CA TYR A 322 3.20 -4.95 -4.37
C TYR A 322 4.35 -5.18 -3.40
N ASP A 323 4.14 -6.05 -2.42
CA ASP A 323 5.21 -6.54 -1.53
C ASP A 323 6.01 -7.67 -2.20
N ALA A 324 7.16 -8.02 -1.61
CA ALA A 324 8.12 -8.93 -2.24
C ALA A 324 7.57 -10.35 -2.43
N GLU A 325 6.64 -10.76 -1.57
CA GLU A 325 6.00 -12.06 -1.57
C GLU A 325 4.78 -12.16 -2.49
N ASP A 326 4.27 -11.05 -3.01
CA ASP A 326 2.97 -10.99 -3.66
C ASP A 326 2.92 -11.72 -5.00
N ALA A 327 1.80 -12.41 -5.22
CA ALA A 327 1.44 -13.02 -6.49
C ALA A 327 0.05 -12.50 -6.93
N PRO A 328 -0.01 -11.33 -7.59
CA PRO A 328 -1.27 -10.75 -8.10
C PRO A 328 -1.87 -11.57 -9.25
N ASP A 329 -3.20 -11.56 -9.39
CA ASP A 329 -3.92 -12.01 -10.59
C ASP A 329 -3.31 -11.36 -11.84
N PRO A 330 -2.92 -12.14 -12.88
CA PRO A 330 -2.38 -11.63 -14.14
C PRO A 330 -3.19 -10.49 -14.75
N ALA A 331 -4.52 -10.54 -14.70
CA ALA A 331 -5.40 -9.54 -15.32
C ALA A 331 -5.68 -8.32 -14.42
N GLN A 332 -5.10 -8.27 -13.20
CA GLN A 332 -5.45 -7.30 -12.16
C GLN A 332 -5.32 -5.84 -12.62
N LEU A 333 -4.24 -5.50 -13.34
CA LEU A 333 -4.02 -4.14 -13.83
C LEU A 333 -5.07 -3.73 -14.87
N LYS A 334 -5.37 -4.60 -15.85
CA LYS A 334 -6.42 -4.33 -16.85
C LYS A 334 -7.79 -4.16 -16.19
N ARG A 335 -8.14 -5.03 -15.23
CA ARG A 335 -9.39 -4.89 -14.47
C ARG A 335 -9.45 -3.59 -13.67
N ALA A 336 -8.33 -3.16 -13.08
CA ALA A 336 -8.26 -1.89 -12.37
C ALA A 336 -8.47 -0.69 -13.32
N VAL A 337 -7.84 -0.70 -14.50
CA VAL A 337 -8.05 0.34 -15.53
C VAL A 337 -9.52 0.40 -15.98
N ALA A 338 -10.10 -0.77 -16.30
CA ALA A 338 -11.51 -0.87 -16.67
C ALA A 338 -12.44 -0.33 -15.56
N ALA A 339 -12.16 -0.67 -14.30
CA ALA A 339 -12.90 -0.18 -13.14
C ALA A 339 -12.78 1.34 -12.97
N PHE A 340 -11.58 1.92 -13.11
CA PHE A 340 -11.40 3.37 -13.02
C PHE A 340 -12.15 4.13 -14.12
N ARG A 341 -12.24 3.57 -15.32
CA ARG A 341 -13.01 4.15 -16.44
C ARG A 341 -14.51 4.05 -16.22
N ALA A 342 -14.98 2.96 -15.61
CA ALA A 342 -16.41 2.73 -15.36
C ALA A 342 -16.94 3.48 -14.12
N LEU A 343 -16.08 3.75 -13.13
CA LEU A 343 -16.48 4.37 -11.88
C LEU A 343 -16.42 5.91 -11.92
N PRO A 344 -17.19 6.60 -11.06
CA PRO A 344 -17.12 8.06 -10.97
C PRO A 344 -15.73 8.54 -10.55
N GLU A 345 -15.29 9.71 -11.04
CA GLU A 345 -13.96 10.29 -10.74
C GLU A 345 -13.62 10.45 -9.24
N LYS A 346 -14.64 10.47 -8.38
CA LYS A 346 -14.45 10.50 -6.92
C LYS A 346 -13.86 9.20 -6.37
N VAL A 347 -13.96 8.09 -7.10
CA VAL A 347 -13.30 6.82 -6.75
C VAL A 347 -11.85 6.91 -7.24
N VAL A 348 -10.93 7.08 -6.31
CA VAL A 348 -9.51 7.33 -6.63
C VAL A 348 -8.60 6.19 -6.21
N CYS A 349 -9.14 5.22 -5.48
CA CYS A 349 -8.45 4.03 -5.00
C CYS A 349 -9.32 2.80 -5.24
N LEU A 350 -8.72 1.73 -5.78
CA LEU A 350 -9.31 0.40 -5.83
C LEU A 350 -8.50 -0.53 -4.94
N GLN A 351 -9.17 -1.33 -4.11
CA GLN A 351 -8.55 -2.35 -3.28
C GLN A 351 -8.86 -3.72 -3.87
N ALA A 352 -7.84 -4.43 -4.35
CA ALA A 352 -7.99 -5.84 -4.68
C ALA A 352 -8.13 -6.68 -3.40
N ARG A 353 -8.70 -7.87 -3.51
CA ARG A 353 -8.80 -8.81 -2.39
C ARG A 353 -7.45 -9.47 -2.13
N LEU A 354 -7.17 -9.75 -0.87
CA LEU A 354 -5.96 -10.44 -0.45
C LEU A 354 -6.33 -11.85 0.03
N SER A 355 -5.50 -12.83 -0.30
CA SER A 355 -5.63 -14.23 0.11
C SER A 355 -4.24 -14.86 0.24
N TYR A 356 -4.14 -16.10 0.71
CA TYR A 356 -2.86 -16.75 0.98
C TYR A 356 -2.64 -17.98 0.12
N TYR A 357 -1.40 -18.17 -0.35
CA TYR A 357 -0.98 -19.40 -1.05
C TYR A 357 -0.54 -20.52 -0.10
N ASN A 358 -0.37 -20.21 1.19
CA ASN A 358 -0.03 -21.14 2.26
C ASN A 358 -1.20 -21.27 3.26
N ALA A 359 -2.44 -21.08 2.78
CA ALA A 359 -3.61 -21.01 3.63
C ALA A 359 -3.81 -22.29 4.45
N ALA A 360 -3.46 -23.45 3.89
CA ALA A 360 -3.60 -24.73 4.55
C ALA A 360 -2.35 -25.22 5.29
N ASP A 361 -1.23 -24.51 5.36
CA ASP A 361 0.00 -25.03 5.98
C ASP A 361 -0.21 -25.49 7.43
N ASN A 362 -0.95 -24.73 8.24
CA ASN A 362 -1.30 -25.10 9.61
C ASN A 362 -2.62 -24.43 10.07
N LEU A 363 -2.99 -24.64 11.34
CA LEU A 363 -4.24 -24.08 11.89
C LEU A 363 -4.20 -22.54 11.96
N LEU A 364 -3.04 -21.94 12.24
CA LEU A 364 -2.86 -20.49 12.31
C LEU A 364 -3.03 -19.84 10.94
N THR A 365 -2.40 -20.41 9.90
CA THR A 365 -2.56 -19.93 8.52
C THR A 365 -4.00 -20.08 8.03
N ALA A 366 -4.68 -21.16 8.44
CA ALA A 366 -6.10 -21.36 8.12
C ALA A 366 -7.00 -20.32 8.80
N TRP A 367 -6.77 -19.98 10.08
CA TRP A 367 -7.49 -18.86 10.73
C TRP A 367 -7.24 -17.53 10.03
N PHE A 368 -6.00 -17.26 9.63
CA PHE A 368 -5.62 -16.05 8.90
C PHE A 368 -6.36 -15.94 7.56
N ALA A 369 -6.44 -17.05 6.81
CA ALA A 369 -7.17 -17.12 5.56
C ALA A 369 -8.69 -16.93 5.73
N LEU A 370 -9.30 -17.52 6.77
CA LEU A 370 -10.72 -17.30 7.09
C LEU A 370 -11.01 -15.83 7.41
N GLU A 371 -10.13 -15.18 8.17
CA GLU A 371 -10.24 -13.77 8.50
C GLU A 371 -10.21 -12.90 7.24
N TYR A 372 -9.22 -13.09 6.37
CA TYR A 372 -9.11 -12.33 5.12
C TYR A 372 -10.25 -12.60 4.16
N GLY A 373 -10.72 -13.86 4.08
CA GLY A 373 -11.88 -14.21 3.27
C GLY A 373 -13.16 -13.50 3.73
N ALA A 374 -13.37 -13.36 5.05
CA ALA A 374 -14.49 -12.58 5.58
C ALA A 374 -14.30 -11.07 5.43
N LEU A 375 -13.07 -10.58 5.64
CA LEU A 375 -12.72 -9.17 5.55
C LEU A 375 -12.89 -8.63 4.13
N PHE A 376 -12.16 -9.18 3.16
CA PHE A 376 -12.18 -8.73 1.76
C PHE A 376 -13.42 -9.21 1.00
N GLY A 377 -14.02 -10.32 1.42
CA GLY A 377 -15.18 -10.91 0.75
C GLY A 377 -16.53 -10.33 1.17
N ALA A 378 -16.65 -9.66 2.32
CA ALA A 378 -17.92 -9.10 2.79
C ALA A 378 -17.75 -7.85 3.67
N MET A 379 -16.86 -7.83 4.65
CA MET A 379 -16.75 -6.65 5.55
C MET A 379 -16.39 -5.36 4.80
N LEU A 380 -15.30 -5.35 4.02
CA LEU A 380 -14.88 -4.16 3.27
C LEU A 380 -15.90 -3.74 2.18
N PRO A 381 -16.50 -4.66 1.41
CA PRO A 381 -17.62 -4.31 0.55
C PRO A 381 -18.82 -3.68 1.29
N GLY A 382 -19.14 -4.16 2.50
CA GLY A 382 -20.19 -3.57 3.34
C GLY A 382 -19.83 -2.17 3.84
N LEU A 383 -18.56 -1.92 4.21
CA LEU A 383 -18.10 -0.56 4.54
C LEU A 383 -18.23 0.38 3.33
N GLN A 384 -17.86 -0.10 2.14
CA GLN A 384 -17.96 0.66 0.90
C GLN A 384 -19.39 1.06 0.59
N SER A 385 -20.36 0.14 0.65
CA SER A 385 -21.75 0.45 0.30
C SER A 385 -22.35 1.47 1.25
N LEU A 386 -21.98 1.41 2.53
CA LEU A 386 -22.40 2.37 3.57
C LEU A 386 -21.64 3.70 3.52
N GLY A 387 -20.62 3.84 2.66
CA GLY A 387 -19.79 5.04 2.58
C GLY A 387 -18.90 5.27 3.81
N ILE A 388 -18.60 4.20 4.56
CA ILE A 388 -17.69 4.23 5.71
C ILE A 388 -16.24 4.22 5.18
N PRO A 389 -15.27 4.91 5.82
CA PRO A 389 -13.87 4.81 5.42
C PRO A 389 -13.39 3.34 5.39
N LEU A 390 -12.81 2.91 4.27
CA LEU A 390 -12.20 1.59 4.14
C LEU A 390 -10.76 1.68 4.62
N PRO A 391 -10.37 0.95 5.68
CA PRO A 391 -8.95 0.71 5.92
C PRO A 391 -8.45 -0.16 4.77
N LEU A 392 -7.50 0.37 4.02
CA LEU A 392 -6.92 -0.32 2.88
C LEU A 392 -6.03 -1.49 3.37
N GLY A 393 -5.83 -2.49 2.51
CA GLY A 393 -4.81 -3.51 2.73
C GLY A 393 -3.41 -2.95 2.45
N GLY A 394 -2.36 -3.67 2.85
CA GLY A 394 -0.97 -3.22 2.66
C GLY A 394 -0.48 -3.26 1.22
N THR A 395 -1.19 -3.94 0.33
CA THR A 395 -0.82 -4.15 -1.06
C THR A 395 -2.05 -4.16 -1.97
N SER A 396 -1.80 -4.13 -3.28
CA SER A 396 -2.81 -4.19 -4.35
C SER A 396 -3.84 -3.06 -4.23
N ASN A 397 -3.35 -1.90 -3.80
CA ASN A 397 -4.06 -0.63 -3.79
C ASN A 397 -3.76 0.09 -5.11
N HIS A 398 -4.70 0.05 -6.03
CA HIS A 398 -4.59 0.76 -7.30
C HIS A 398 -5.07 2.19 -7.08
N THR A 399 -4.24 3.18 -7.39
CA THR A 399 -4.55 4.59 -7.12
C THR A 399 -4.24 5.48 -8.31
N ALA A 400 -5.07 6.51 -8.53
CA ALA A 400 -4.75 7.56 -9.49
C ALA A 400 -3.59 8.42 -8.96
N VAL A 401 -2.45 8.42 -9.66
CA VAL A 401 -1.19 9.04 -9.19
C VAL A 401 -1.38 10.52 -8.89
N ARG A 402 -2.11 11.24 -9.76
CA ARG A 402 -2.41 12.66 -9.58
C ARG A 402 -3.17 12.94 -8.28
N ARG A 403 -4.12 12.06 -7.90
CA ARG A 403 -4.93 12.23 -6.69
C ARG A 403 -4.12 11.86 -5.45
N LEU A 404 -3.33 10.79 -5.51
CA LEU A 404 -2.41 10.38 -4.44
C LEU A 404 -1.40 11.49 -4.09
N ARG A 405 -0.77 12.11 -5.09
CA ARG A 405 0.14 13.25 -4.89
C ARG A 405 -0.57 14.43 -4.20
N LYS A 406 -1.78 14.80 -4.63
CA LYS A 406 -2.56 15.89 -4.01
C LYS A 406 -2.94 15.62 -2.54
N LEU A 407 -3.13 14.35 -2.17
CA LEU A 407 -3.43 13.94 -0.79
C LEU A 407 -2.21 14.00 0.14
N GLY A 408 -1.01 14.17 -0.41
CA GLY A 408 0.24 14.09 0.34
C GLY A 408 0.74 12.65 0.53
N ALA A 409 0.30 11.72 -0.33
CA ALA A 409 0.75 10.33 -0.39
C ALA A 409 0.59 9.56 0.93
N TRP A 410 1.55 8.72 1.32
CA TRP A 410 1.50 7.92 2.55
C TRP A 410 2.15 8.67 3.73
N ASP A 411 1.69 8.45 4.95
CA ASP A 411 2.29 9.06 6.15
C ASP A 411 3.49 8.25 6.65
N PRO A 412 4.73 8.76 6.58
CA PRO A 412 5.94 8.00 6.93
C PRO A 412 6.05 7.61 8.41
N PHE A 413 5.27 8.29 9.26
CA PHE A 413 5.28 8.12 10.71
C PHE A 413 4.18 7.20 11.25
N ASN A 414 3.26 6.75 10.38
CA ASN A 414 2.19 5.82 10.73
C ASN A 414 2.62 4.39 10.37
N VAL A 415 2.43 3.44 11.29
CA VAL A 415 2.84 2.04 11.08
C VAL A 415 1.82 1.20 10.29
N THR A 416 0.66 1.79 10.00
CA THR A 416 -0.39 1.31 9.07
C THR A 416 -0.80 2.46 8.15
N GLU A 417 0.10 2.80 7.23
CA GLU A 417 -0.06 3.91 6.28
C GLU A 417 -1.23 3.71 5.31
N ASP A 418 -1.59 2.46 5.07
CA ASP A 418 -2.68 1.98 4.23
C ASP A 418 -4.05 2.33 4.84
N ALA A 419 -4.26 1.96 6.10
CA ALA A 419 -5.45 2.30 6.86
C ALA A 419 -5.60 3.83 7.00
N ASP A 420 -4.49 4.53 7.27
CA ASP A 420 -4.47 6.00 7.32
C ASP A 420 -4.85 6.65 5.98
N LEU A 421 -4.29 6.17 4.88
CA LEU A 421 -4.64 6.66 3.55
C LEU A 421 -6.13 6.45 3.26
N GLY A 422 -6.69 5.29 3.63
CA GLY A 422 -8.12 4.99 3.54
C GLY A 422 -9.00 6.00 4.29
N VAL A 423 -8.61 6.37 5.51
CA VAL A 423 -9.32 7.38 6.32
C VAL A 423 -9.19 8.77 5.70
N ARG A 424 -7.99 9.16 5.25
CA ARG A 424 -7.76 10.46 4.59
C ARG A 424 -8.56 10.59 3.31
N LEU A 425 -8.67 9.55 2.50
CA LEU A 425 -9.51 9.57 1.29
C LEU A 425 -10.94 10.02 1.62
N SER A 426 -11.56 9.41 2.62
CA SER A 426 -12.91 9.78 3.07
C SER A 426 -12.98 11.21 3.62
N LEU A 427 -11.99 11.66 4.40
CA LEU A 427 -11.93 13.05 4.89
C LEU A 427 -11.87 14.09 3.78
N PHE A 428 -11.34 13.74 2.61
CA PHE A 428 -11.28 14.62 1.43
C PHE A 428 -12.43 14.39 0.45
N GLY A 429 -13.48 13.65 0.86
CA GLY A 429 -14.65 13.36 0.02
C GLY A 429 -14.36 12.41 -1.15
N LEU A 430 -13.21 11.74 -1.13
CA LEU A 430 -12.81 10.75 -2.11
C LEU A 430 -13.25 9.35 -1.64
N LYS A 431 -13.40 8.43 -2.59
CA LYS A 431 -13.92 7.09 -2.34
C LYS A 431 -12.93 6.01 -2.75
N THR A 432 -13.07 4.88 -2.09
CA THR A 432 -12.41 3.61 -2.42
C THR A 432 -13.47 2.64 -2.93
N ALA A 433 -13.11 1.78 -3.89
CA ALA A 433 -13.92 0.64 -4.26
C ALA A 433 -13.14 -0.69 -4.18
N MET A 434 -13.84 -1.78 -3.89
CA MET A 434 -13.32 -3.14 -3.88
C MET A 434 -13.32 -3.70 -5.29
N LEU A 435 -12.19 -4.23 -5.74
CA LEU A 435 -12.02 -4.87 -7.04
C LEU A 435 -12.07 -6.39 -6.90
N ASP A 436 -12.84 -7.06 -7.76
CA ASP A 436 -12.87 -8.54 -7.82
C ASP A 436 -11.63 -9.07 -8.57
N SER A 437 -10.51 -8.98 -7.87
CA SER A 437 -9.21 -9.50 -8.26
C SER A 437 -8.49 -9.93 -6.98
N VAL A 438 -7.67 -10.97 -7.05
CA VAL A 438 -7.00 -11.54 -5.88
C VAL A 438 -5.50 -11.40 -6.02
N THR A 439 -4.84 -11.00 -4.94
CA THR A 439 -3.40 -11.14 -4.75
C THR A 439 -3.15 -12.20 -3.69
N LEU A 440 -2.28 -13.17 -4.00
CA LEU A 440 -1.86 -14.20 -3.07
C LEU A 440 -0.59 -13.78 -2.34
N GLU A 441 -0.60 -13.87 -1.02
CA GLU A 441 0.49 -13.50 -0.10
C GLU A 441 0.91 -14.68 0.78
N GLU A 442 1.89 -14.44 1.65
CA GLU A 442 2.30 -15.38 2.71
C GLU A 442 1.62 -15.07 4.06
N ALA A 443 0.89 -16.03 4.60
CA ALA A 443 0.42 -15.97 5.98
C ALA A 443 1.55 -16.32 6.96
N PRO A 444 1.62 -15.70 8.16
CA PRO A 444 2.60 -16.05 9.18
C PRO A 444 2.50 -17.52 9.61
N LEU A 445 3.61 -18.26 9.50
CA LEU A 445 3.65 -19.69 9.85
C LEU A 445 3.68 -19.97 11.35
N CYS A 446 4.15 -19.02 12.17
CA CYS A 446 4.33 -19.21 13.61
C CYS A 446 3.71 -18.07 14.43
N ALA A 447 3.34 -18.39 15.67
CA ALA A 447 2.70 -17.44 16.58
C ALA A 447 3.57 -16.20 16.88
N HIS A 448 4.90 -16.35 16.88
CA HIS A 448 5.81 -15.22 17.09
C HIS A 448 5.74 -14.18 15.95
N ALA A 449 5.81 -14.64 14.69
CA ALA A 449 5.69 -13.77 13.52
C ALA A 449 4.30 -13.12 13.47
N TRP A 450 3.24 -13.90 13.71
CA TRP A 450 1.87 -13.41 13.83
C TRP A 450 1.72 -12.31 14.89
N PHE A 451 2.30 -12.52 16.07
CA PHE A 451 2.20 -11.57 17.18
C PHE A 451 2.88 -10.23 16.88
N ARG A 452 4.05 -10.25 16.24
CA ARG A 452 4.76 -9.04 15.77
C ARG A 452 3.93 -8.28 14.74
N GLN A 453 3.41 -8.99 13.73
CA GLN A 453 2.58 -8.38 12.70
C GLN A 453 1.29 -7.75 13.27
N ARG A 454 0.58 -8.48 14.14
CA ARG A 454 -0.69 -8.02 14.71
C ARG A 454 -0.54 -6.89 15.70
N SER A 455 0.50 -6.91 16.54
CA SER A 455 0.77 -5.78 17.45
C SER A 455 1.07 -4.49 16.67
N ARG A 456 1.74 -4.58 15.51
CA ARG A 456 1.92 -3.44 14.60
C ARG A 456 0.59 -2.93 14.05
N TRP A 457 -0.30 -3.80 13.56
CA TRP A 457 -1.59 -3.38 13.01
C TRP A 457 -2.50 -2.72 14.04
N VAL A 458 -2.60 -3.31 15.23
CA VAL A 458 -3.41 -2.73 16.32
C VAL A 458 -2.86 -1.38 16.74
N LYS A 459 -1.52 -1.22 16.81
CA LYS A 459 -0.89 0.07 17.10
C LYS A 459 -1.21 1.10 16.03
N GLY A 460 -1.12 0.72 14.77
CA GLY A 460 -1.43 1.60 13.64
C GLY A 460 -2.90 2.05 13.63
N TYR A 461 -3.84 1.18 14.02
CA TYR A 461 -5.24 1.57 14.19
C TYR A 461 -5.42 2.61 15.31
N MET A 462 -4.75 2.42 16.46
CA MET A 462 -4.74 3.42 17.53
C MET A 462 -4.13 4.75 17.06
N GLN A 463 -2.99 4.72 16.33
CA GLN A 463 -2.36 5.91 15.78
C GLN A 463 -3.25 6.63 14.78
N THR A 464 -3.83 5.90 13.84
CA THR A 464 -4.72 6.43 12.81
C THR A 464 -5.95 7.08 13.44
N TRP A 465 -6.57 6.43 14.43
CA TRP A 465 -7.68 7.01 15.17
C TRP A 465 -7.26 8.29 15.90
N LEU A 466 -6.13 8.29 16.62
CA LEU A 466 -5.62 9.47 17.32
C LEU A 466 -5.34 10.65 16.38
N VAL A 467 -4.75 10.40 15.19
CA VAL A 467 -4.46 11.46 14.20
C VAL A 467 -5.75 12.10 13.71
N HIS A 468 -6.74 11.30 13.35
CA HIS A 468 -7.98 11.82 12.75
C HIS A 468 -9.01 12.29 13.78
N MET A 469 -8.80 12.02 15.08
CA MET A 469 -9.59 12.55 16.20
C MET A 469 -8.96 13.76 16.88
N ARG A 470 -8.01 14.43 16.23
CA ARG A 470 -7.50 15.74 16.70
C ARG A 470 -8.54 16.85 16.55
N ASP A 471 -9.40 16.74 15.54
CA ASP A 471 -10.55 17.62 15.32
C ASP A 471 -11.78 16.76 14.98
N PRO A 472 -12.47 16.21 15.99
CA PRO A 472 -13.59 15.29 15.78
C PRO A 472 -14.79 15.97 15.09
N PHE A 473 -14.99 17.27 15.31
CA PHE A 473 -16.08 18.01 14.68
C PHE A 473 -15.84 18.18 13.18
N ALA A 474 -14.63 18.56 12.76
CA ALA A 474 -14.29 18.63 11.35
C ALA A 474 -14.34 17.25 10.68
N ALA A 475 -13.87 16.19 11.37
CA ALA A 475 -13.97 14.82 10.88
C ALA A 475 -15.43 14.40 10.64
N TRP A 476 -16.31 14.66 11.62
CA TRP A 476 -17.74 14.37 11.50
C TRP A 476 -18.40 15.13 10.36
N ARG A 477 -18.13 16.44 10.22
CA ARG A 477 -18.69 17.25 9.13
C ARG A 477 -18.24 16.78 7.74
N ARG A 478 -17.01 16.28 7.60
CA ARG A 478 -16.44 15.84 6.32
C ARG A 478 -16.90 14.44 5.92
N MET A 479 -16.92 13.51 6.87
CA MET A 479 -17.31 12.11 6.63
C MET A 479 -18.82 11.88 6.68
N GLY A 480 -19.55 12.78 7.34
CA GLY A 480 -20.95 12.57 7.72
C GLY A 480 -21.08 11.60 8.91
N THR A 481 -22.30 11.46 9.41
CA THR A 481 -22.61 10.64 10.60
C THR A 481 -22.24 9.17 10.43
N VAL A 482 -22.63 8.56 9.30
CA VAL A 482 -22.35 7.14 9.03
C VAL A 482 -20.85 6.87 8.94
N GLY A 483 -20.12 7.70 8.18
CA GLY A 483 -18.66 7.57 8.04
C GLY A 483 -17.92 7.80 9.36
N PHE A 484 -18.35 8.80 10.15
CA PHE A 484 -17.74 9.11 11.45
C PHE A 484 -17.93 7.98 12.47
N PHE A 485 -19.15 7.48 12.66
CA PHE A 485 -19.37 6.36 13.58
C PHE A 485 -18.79 5.06 13.03
N GLY A 486 -18.80 4.85 11.72
CA GLY A 486 -18.13 3.71 11.10
C GLY A 486 -16.61 3.71 11.34
N LEU A 487 -15.94 4.87 11.28
CA LEU A 487 -14.54 5.02 11.68
C LEU A 487 -14.32 4.65 13.15
N HIS A 488 -15.20 5.10 14.04
CA HIS A 488 -15.13 4.75 15.46
C HIS A 488 -15.25 3.26 15.67
N TYR A 489 -16.28 2.61 15.12
CA TYR A 489 -16.51 1.20 15.34
C TYR A 489 -15.47 0.30 14.67
N PHE A 490 -15.04 0.62 13.45
CA PHE A 490 -14.14 -0.25 12.70
C PHE A 490 -12.66 -0.05 13.08
N VAL A 491 -12.20 1.20 13.19
CA VAL A 491 -10.80 1.52 13.49
C VAL A 491 -10.60 1.77 14.98
N GLY A 492 -11.43 2.60 15.61
CA GLY A 492 -11.28 3.00 17.02
C GLY A 492 -11.60 1.89 18.02
N MET A 493 -12.70 1.17 17.82
CA MET A 493 -13.18 0.15 18.77
C MET A 493 -12.52 -1.21 18.57
N ALA A 494 -11.87 -1.47 17.43
CA ALA A 494 -11.12 -2.72 17.25
C ALA A 494 -10.04 -2.89 18.34
N PRO A 495 -9.11 -1.93 18.56
CA PRO A 495 -8.16 -2.01 19.68
C PRO A 495 -8.83 -2.10 21.06
N VAL A 496 -9.90 -1.33 21.29
CA VAL A 496 -10.63 -1.34 22.58
C VAL A 496 -11.19 -2.72 22.86
N THR A 497 -11.89 -3.32 21.89
CA THR A 497 -12.45 -4.67 22.05
C THR A 497 -11.40 -5.74 22.32
N PHE A 498 -10.20 -5.64 21.73
CA PHE A 498 -9.09 -6.55 22.04
C PHE A 498 -8.53 -6.35 23.44
N LEU A 499 -8.38 -5.09 23.90
CA LEU A 499 -7.89 -4.78 25.24
C LEU A 499 -8.88 -5.20 26.33
N THR A 500 -10.18 -5.19 26.04
CA THR A 500 -11.23 -5.47 27.01
C THR A 500 -11.75 -6.91 26.93
N ALA A 501 -11.47 -7.65 25.85
CA ALA A 501 -11.94 -9.02 25.66
C ALA A 501 -11.57 -9.95 26.83
N PRO A 502 -10.34 -9.97 27.38
CA PRO A 502 -10.00 -10.83 28.51
C PRO A 502 -10.85 -10.56 29.76
N LEU A 503 -11.25 -9.31 29.98
CA LEU A 503 -12.11 -8.93 31.11
C LEU A 503 -13.54 -9.43 30.89
N VAL A 504 -14.10 -9.15 29.71
CA VAL A 504 -15.47 -9.58 29.32
C VAL A 504 -15.60 -11.10 29.33
N TRP A 505 -14.59 -11.80 28.81
CA TRP A 505 -14.59 -13.26 28.73
C TRP A 505 -14.23 -13.91 30.05
N GLY A 506 -13.35 -13.30 30.85
CA GLY A 506 -12.95 -13.81 32.16
C GLY A 506 -14.14 -13.96 33.11
N VAL A 507 -15.00 -12.94 33.18
CA VAL A 507 -16.26 -13.02 33.94
C VAL A 507 -17.10 -14.21 33.49
N THR A 508 -17.28 -14.37 32.17
CA THR A 508 -18.08 -15.46 31.61
C THR A 508 -17.47 -16.82 31.92
N LEU A 509 -16.16 -16.99 31.73
CA LEU A 509 -15.45 -18.23 32.02
C LEU A 509 -15.54 -18.60 33.51
N MET A 510 -15.37 -17.63 34.41
CA MET A 510 -15.54 -17.86 35.84
C MET A 510 -16.96 -18.36 36.18
N THR A 511 -17.99 -17.84 35.52
CA THR A 511 -19.37 -18.33 35.72
C THR A 511 -19.53 -19.78 35.25
N TRP A 512 -18.95 -20.15 34.10
CA TRP A 512 -19.03 -21.51 33.55
C TRP A 512 -18.27 -22.53 34.39
N LEU A 513 -17.15 -22.11 34.98
CA LEU A 513 -16.37 -22.90 35.93
C LEU A 513 -17.00 -22.97 37.33
N LYS A 514 -18.20 -22.39 37.52
CA LYS A 514 -18.92 -22.33 38.80
C LYS A 514 -18.09 -21.69 39.92
N LEU A 515 -17.20 -20.77 39.58
CA LEU A 515 -16.44 -20.01 40.56
C LEU A 515 -17.36 -18.99 41.25
N PRO A 516 -17.18 -18.75 42.55
CA PRO A 516 -18.01 -17.79 43.28
C PRO A 516 -17.76 -16.38 42.73
N LEU A 517 -18.78 -15.81 42.07
CA LEU A 517 -18.81 -14.42 41.63
C LEU A 517 -19.91 -13.69 42.39
N ALA A 518 -19.54 -12.65 43.13
CA ALA A 518 -20.48 -11.73 43.76
C ALA A 518 -21.08 -10.76 42.74
N MET A 519 -21.70 -11.28 41.67
CA MET A 519 -22.30 -10.49 40.59
C MET A 519 -23.80 -10.75 40.47
N PRO A 520 -24.63 -9.74 40.15
CA PRO A 520 -26.05 -9.94 39.93
C PRO A 520 -26.35 -10.91 38.77
N PRO A 521 -27.43 -11.72 38.84
CA PRO A 521 -27.77 -12.68 37.79
C PRO A 521 -27.93 -12.06 36.40
N TRP A 522 -28.49 -10.85 36.29
CA TRP A 522 -28.66 -10.15 35.02
C TRP A 522 -27.30 -9.79 34.37
N PHE A 523 -26.27 -9.52 35.17
CA PHE A 523 -24.93 -9.19 34.68
C PHE A 523 -24.24 -10.43 34.12
N ILE A 524 -24.38 -11.57 34.80
CA ILE A 524 -23.93 -12.87 34.30
C ILE A 524 -24.61 -13.22 32.98
N ALA A 525 -25.93 -13.00 32.88
CA ALA A 525 -26.68 -13.22 31.64
C ALA A 525 -26.17 -12.32 30.50
N LEU A 526 -25.90 -11.04 30.76
CA LEU A 526 -25.31 -10.11 29.80
C LEU A 526 -23.92 -10.56 29.32
N ALA A 527 -23.07 -11.03 30.24
CA ALA A 527 -21.74 -11.52 29.91
C ALA A 527 -21.79 -12.76 29.00
N ASN A 528 -22.65 -13.72 29.34
CA ASN A 528 -22.93 -14.90 28.52
C ASN A 528 -23.47 -14.53 27.13
N ALA A 529 -24.45 -13.62 27.06
CA ALA A 529 -25.03 -13.16 25.81
C ALA A 529 -23.97 -12.53 24.90
N ASN A 530 -23.05 -11.73 25.45
CA ASN A 530 -21.94 -11.14 24.68
C ASN A 530 -20.97 -12.18 24.15
N LEU A 531 -20.66 -13.22 24.93
CA LEU A 531 -19.80 -14.30 24.46
C LEU A 531 -20.48 -15.08 23.33
N LEU A 532 -21.78 -15.40 23.48
CA LEU A 532 -22.55 -16.06 22.42
C LEU A 532 -22.64 -15.20 21.15
N LEU A 533 -22.84 -13.89 21.30
CA LEU A 533 -22.85 -12.94 20.18
C LEU A 533 -21.49 -12.92 19.47
N HIS A 534 -20.38 -12.88 20.22
CA HIS A 534 -19.03 -12.96 19.65
C HIS A 534 -18.83 -14.24 18.84
N PHE A 535 -19.13 -15.40 19.44
CA PHE A 535 -19.00 -16.70 18.79
C PHE A 535 -19.88 -16.78 17.55
N GLY A 536 -21.14 -16.37 17.65
CA GLY A 536 -22.08 -16.35 16.54
C GLY A 536 -21.60 -15.51 15.36
N VAL A 537 -21.19 -14.25 15.61
CA VAL A 537 -20.69 -13.36 14.54
C VAL A 537 -19.47 -13.94 13.84
N HIS A 538 -18.49 -14.45 14.61
CA HIS A 538 -17.27 -14.99 14.02
C HIS A 538 -17.45 -16.35 13.35
N TRP A 539 -18.36 -17.20 13.84
CA TRP A 539 -18.73 -18.41 13.11
C TRP A 539 -19.42 -18.08 11.79
N VAL A 540 -20.37 -17.14 11.77
CA VAL A 540 -21.01 -16.70 10.51
C VAL A 540 -19.95 -16.24 9.50
N GLN A 541 -18.99 -15.43 9.94
CA GLN A 541 -17.88 -14.97 9.10
C GLN A 541 -16.99 -16.14 8.61
N ALA A 542 -16.58 -17.03 9.51
CA ALA A 542 -15.73 -18.16 9.16
C ALA A 542 -16.41 -19.15 8.21
N PHE A 543 -17.66 -19.53 8.47
CA PHE A 543 -18.41 -20.45 7.61
C PHE A 543 -18.77 -19.83 6.27
N TYR A 544 -18.90 -18.51 6.17
CA TYR A 544 -18.98 -17.81 4.89
C TYR A 544 -17.66 -17.87 4.11
N ALA A 545 -16.54 -17.55 4.75
CA ALA A 545 -15.23 -17.45 4.11
C ALA A 545 -14.70 -18.82 3.68
N MET A 546 -14.88 -19.84 4.52
CA MET A 546 -14.33 -21.18 4.37
C MET A 546 -14.51 -21.80 2.97
N PRO A 547 -15.74 -21.93 2.41
CA PRO A 547 -15.93 -22.58 1.10
C PRO A 547 -15.38 -21.78 -0.08
N ARG A 548 -15.00 -20.51 0.13
CA ARG A 548 -14.49 -19.60 -0.90
C ARG A 548 -12.96 -19.58 -0.97
N LEU A 549 -12.28 -20.25 -0.05
CA LEU A 549 -10.82 -20.36 -0.05
C LEU A 549 -10.35 -21.34 -1.14
N PRO A 550 -9.35 -20.99 -1.97
CA PRO A 550 -8.89 -21.86 -3.06
C PRO A 550 -8.48 -23.27 -2.63
N GLU A 551 -7.86 -23.39 -1.45
CA GLU A 551 -7.34 -24.66 -0.91
C GLU A 551 -8.41 -25.48 -0.15
N TYR A 552 -9.62 -24.95 0.03
CA TYR A 552 -10.64 -25.58 0.87
C TYR A 552 -10.95 -27.03 0.46
N GLN A 553 -11.08 -27.27 -0.85
CA GLN A 553 -11.48 -28.60 -1.35
C GLN A 553 -10.45 -29.69 -1.02
N ARG A 554 -9.15 -29.34 -0.98
CA ARG A 554 -8.06 -30.27 -0.68
C ARG A 554 -7.88 -30.49 0.83
N HIS A 555 -8.23 -29.50 1.66
CA HIS A 555 -7.95 -29.51 3.11
C HIS A 555 -9.19 -29.30 3.98
N ARG A 556 -10.34 -29.87 3.58
CA ARG A 556 -11.66 -29.66 4.21
C ARG A 556 -11.65 -29.81 5.73
N TRP A 557 -11.01 -30.85 6.28
CA TRP A 557 -10.96 -31.09 7.73
C TRP A 557 -10.26 -29.97 8.49
N ARG A 558 -9.14 -29.46 7.95
CA ARG A 558 -8.36 -28.37 8.55
C ARG A 558 -9.19 -27.09 8.60
N PHE A 559 -9.83 -26.74 7.50
CA PHE A 559 -10.65 -25.53 7.43
C PHE A 559 -11.93 -25.62 8.26
N ARG A 560 -12.56 -26.80 8.36
CA ARG A 560 -13.68 -27.01 9.29
C ARG A 560 -13.24 -26.83 10.74
N LEU A 561 -12.12 -27.45 11.13
CA LEU A 561 -11.54 -27.27 12.46
C LEU A 561 -11.19 -25.81 12.72
N ALA A 562 -10.58 -25.12 11.74
CA ALA A 562 -10.28 -23.70 11.82
C ALA A 562 -11.54 -22.86 12.01
N ALA A 563 -12.61 -23.12 11.25
CA ALA A 563 -13.88 -22.39 11.38
C ALA A 563 -14.54 -22.63 12.74
N LEU A 564 -14.57 -23.87 13.22
CA LEU A 564 -15.07 -24.24 14.56
C LEU A 564 -14.32 -23.51 15.67
N THR A 565 -12.99 -23.42 15.56
CA THR A 565 -12.11 -22.82 16.57
C THR A 565 -11.83 -21.33 16.35
N TYR A 566 -12.40 -20.73 15.30
CA TYR A 566 -12.13 -19.34 14.90
C TYR A 566 -12.43 -18.28 15.98
N PRO A 567 -13.48 -18.40 16.83
CA PRO A 567 -13.68 -17.44 17.93
C PRO A 567 -12.49 -17.39 18.91
N PHE A 568 -11.81 -18.51 19.15
CA PHE A 568 -10.65 -18.56 20.05
C PHE A 568 -9.41 -17.85 19.47
N TYR A 569 -9.29 -17.78 18.15
CA TYR A 569 -8.23 -17.03 17.48
C TYR A 569 -8.29 -15.53 17.81
N TRP A 570 -9.49 -14.98 18.06
CA TRP A 570 -9.65 -13.59 18.50
C TRP A 570 -9.12 -13.34 19.93
N ALA A 571 -8.97 -14.37 20.76
CA ALA A 571 -8.33 -14.25 22.08
C ALA A 571 -6.88 -13.75 21.95
N LEU A 572 -6.16 -14.28 20.96
CA LEU A 572 -4.74 -13.98 20.71
C LEU A 572 -4.51 -12.49 20.39
N HIS A 573 -5.53 -11.82 19.84
CA HIS A 573 -5.46 -10.39 19.54
C HIS A 573 -5.31 -9.53 20.80
N SER A 574 -5.78 -10.01 21.95
CA SER A 574 -5.69 -9.28 23.22
C SER A 574 -4.24 -9.09 23.65
N LEU A 575 -3.43 -10.14 23.56
CA LEU A 575 -1.99 -10.07 23.86
C LEU A 575 -1.29 -9.07 22.93
N ALA A 576 -1.61 -9.13 21.63
CA ALA A 576 -1.05 -8.23 20.63
C ALA A 576 -1.46 -6.77 20.89
N ALA A 577 -2.69 -6.54 21.35
CA ALA A 577 -3.22 -5.22 21.68
C ALA A 577 -2.56 -4.59 22.92
N TYR A 578 -2.28 -5.37 23.97
CA TYR A 578 -1.54 -4.85 25.13
C TYR A 578 -0.11 -4.43 24.76
N LYS A 579 0.59 -5.25 23.96
CA LYS A 579 1.89 -4.86 23.42
C LYS A 579 1.78 -3.62 22.53
N ALA A 580 0.76 -3.54 21.67
CA ALA A 580 0.52 -2.40 20.80
C ALA A 580 0.32 -1.10 21.60
N LEU A 581 -0.48 -1.14 22.68
CA LEU A 581 -0.69 -0.01 23.56
C LEU A 581 0.61 0.44 24.24
N TRP A 582 1.38 -0.50 24.78
CA TRP A 582 2.69 -0.20 25.37
C TRP A 582 3.62 0.46 24.33
N GLN A 583 3.69 -0.09 23.12
CA GLN A 583 4.48 0.51 22.05
C GLN A 583 3.98 1.88 21.62
N LEU A 584 2.67 2.12 21.57
CA LEU A 584 2.13 3.43 21.24
C LEU A 584 2.62 4.51 22.24
N LEU A 585 2.65 4.17 23.52
CA LEU A 585 3.05 5.08 24.59
C LEU A 585 4.57 5.33 24.63
N PHE A 586 5.37 4.30 24.42
CA PHE A 586 6.83 4.37 24.65
C PHE A 586 7.68 4.32 23.37
N ARG A 587 7.16 3.78 22.26
CA ARG A 587 7.87 3.59 20.98
C ARG A 587 6.93 3.78 19.77
N PRO A 588 6.30 4.95 19.59
CA PRO A 588 5.19 5.13 18.65
C PRO A 588 5.59 4.88 17.18
N HIS A 589 6.78 5.34 16.76
CA HIS A 589 7.25 5.22 15.37
C HIS A 589 8.07 3.96 15.11
N PHE A 590 8.19 3.06 16.09
CA PHE A 590 8.94 1.83 15.92
C PHE A 590 8.19 0.87 14.99
N TRP A 591 8.83 0.47 13.89
CA TRP A 591 8.26 -0.48 12.94
C TRP A 591 8.87 -1.86 13.14
N GLU A 592 8.04 -2.86 13.46
CA GLU A 592 8.49 -4.25 13.57
C GLU A 592 8.36 -4.97 12.23
N LYS A 593 9.51 -5.27 11.59
CA LYS A 593 9.55 -6.14 10.42
C LYS A 593 8.97 -7.52 10.76
N THR A 594 8.18 -8.09 9.86
CA THR A 594 7.80 -9.50 9.89
C THR A 594 8.68 -10.22 8.88
N ALA A 595 9.21 -11.39 9.24
CA ALA A 595 10.01 -12.18 8.29
C ALA A 595 9.07 -12.90 7.31
N HIS A 596 9.38 -12.82 6.01
CA HIS A 596 8.65 -13.46 4.92
C HIS A 596 9.59 -14.42 4.15
N GLY A 597 9.05 -15.27 3.28
CA GLY A 597 9.84 -16.21 2.47
C GLY A 597 10.21 -17.53 3.19
N LEU A 598 9.48 -17.89 4.25
CA LEU A 598 9.75 -19.10 5.04
C LEU A 598 8.88 -20.30 4.61
N ALA A 599 7.74 -20.05 3.98
CA ALA A 599 6.85 -21.09 3.49
C ALA A 599 7.38 -21.77 2.22
N LYS A 600 7.20 -23.10 2.15
CA LYS A 600 7.47 -23.87 0.92
C LYS A 600 6.39 -23.51 -0.11
N ARG A 601 6.75 -22.77 -1.15
CA ARG A 601 5.84 -22.46 -2.27
C ARG A 601 5.69 -23.67 -3.20
N THR A 602 4.88 -24.65 -2.83
CA THR A 602 4.62 -25.84 -3.68
C THR A 602 3.53 -25.63 -4.74
N HIS A 603 2.91 -24.45 -4.86
CA HIS A 603 1.61 -24.33 -5.55
C HIS A 603 1.42 -23.23 -6.60
N CYS A 604 2.44 -22.41 -6.93
CA CYS A 604 2.27 -21.41 -8.01
C CYS A 604 2.27 -22.02 -9.43
N ASP A 605 2.81 -23.22 -9.63
CA ASP A 605 2.87 -23.87 -10.95
C ASP A 605 1.59 -24.66 -11.32
N GLY A 606 0.60 -24.72 -10.42
CA GLY A 606 -0.55 -25.62 -10.53
C GLY A 606 -1.88 -24.99 -10.94
N ILE A 607 -1.95 -23.68 -11.21
CA ILE A 607 -3.18 -23.03 -11.72
C ILE A 607 -3.14 -23.03 -13.26
N ARG A 608 -3.11 -24.23 -13.83
CA ARG A 608 -3.63 -24.51 -15.17
C ARG A 608 -4.63 -25.64 -14.99
N ASN A 609 -5.91 -25.29 -15.02
CA ASN A 609 -7.02 -26.03 -15.62
C ASN A 609 -8.29 -25.19 -15.50
#